data_AF-A0A6L7ETS0-F1
#
_entry.id   AF-A0A6L7ETS0-F1
#
_cell.length_a   1.000
_cell.length_b   1.000
_cell.length_c   1.000
_cell.angle_alpha   90.00
_cell.angle_beta   90.00
_cell.angle_gamma   90.00
#
_symmetry.space_group_name_H-M   'P 1'
#
loop_
_entity.id
_entity.type
_entity.pdbx_description
1 polymer ?
#
loop_
_entity_poly.entity_id
_entity_poly.type
_entity_poly.pdbx_seq_one_letter_code
_entity_poly.pdbx_strand_id
1 'polypeptide(L)'
;MVEVRSLVVVGRKPSAQHSVGVPPQLVPVSSPHGYVSSTHLRFSVEDEHLLVEDVSRNGTLLERTGSDEEPQRLPARQLFPLLDGHKLILGDDVTITVALAGVARG
;
A
#
# COMPACT_ATOMS: atom_id res chain seq x y z
N MET A 1 8.08 4.95 9.38
CA MET A 1 6.78 4.34 9.70
C MET A 1 5.70 5.35 9.36
N VAL A 2 4.65 4.92 8.65
CA VAL A 2 3.51 5.76 8.28
C VAL A 2 2.28 5.16 8.94
N GLU A 3 1.54 5.96 9.70
CA GLU A 3 0.28 5.53 10.29
C GLU A 3 -0.87 5.78 9.30
N VAL A 4 -1.77 4.82 9.16
CA VAL A 4 -2.92 4.92 8.25
C VAL A 4 -4.16 5.25 9.06
N ARG A 5 -4.54 6.53 9.07
CA ARG A 5 -5.78 7.04 9.71
C ARG A 5 -6.84 7.52 8.72
N SER A 6 -6.40 7.77 7.49
CA SER A 6 -7.19 8.26 6.36
C SER A 6 -6.55 7.72 5.07
N LEU A 7 -7.03 8.17 3.90
CA LEU A 7 -6.44 7.77 2.63
C LEU A 7 -4.93 8.08 2.59
N VAL A 8 -4.11 7.05 2.40
CA VAL A 8 -2.68 7.18 2.17
C VAL A 8 -2.38 6.83 0.72
N VAL A 9 -1.63 7.70 0.03
CA VAL A 9 -1.26 7.49 -1.37
C VAL A 9 0.24 7.36 -1.47
N VAL A 10 0.72 6.21 -1.95
CA VAL A 10 2.14 5.91 -2.12
C VAL A 10 2.50 5.93 -3.58
N GLY A 11 3.64 6.52 -3.92
CA GLY A 11 4.23 6.44 -5.26
C GLY A 11 5.47 7.30 -5.40
N ARG A 12 6.06 7.36 -6.60
CA ARG A 12 7.28 8.18 -6.80
C ARG A 12 7.02 9.68 -6.85
N LYS A 13 5.80 10.08 -7.19
CA LYS A 13 5.32 11.46 -7.29
C LYS A 13 3.81 11.49 -6.95
N PRO A 14 3.45 11.11 -5.71
CA PRO A 14 2.05 10.93 -5.33
C PRO A 14 1.34 12.29 -5.34
N SER A 15 0.05 12.28 -5.65
CA SER A 15 -0.77 13.50 -5.72
C SER A 15 -2.11 13.30 -5.02
N ALA A 16 -2.65 14.39 -4.48
CA ALA A 16 -3.99 14.44 -3.89
C ALA A 16 -5.10 14.61 -4.95
N GLN A 17 -4.83 14.29 -6.22
CA GLN A 17 -5.81 14.48 -7.27
C GLN A 17 -7.07 13.66 -6.99
N HIS A 18 -8.23 14.30 -7.16
CA HIS A 18 -9.56 13.73 -6.96
C HIS A 18 -9.95 13.39 -5.50
N SER A 19 -9.20 13.85 -4.49
CA SER A 19 -9.68 13.75 -3.10
C SER A 19 -10.78 14.77 -2.82
N VAL A 20 -11.94 14.32 -2.33
CA VAL A 20 -13.00 15.16 -1.78
C VAL A 20 -13.02 14.93 -0.27
N GLY A 21 -12.97 15.98 0.54
CA GLY A 21 -12.92 15.88 2.00
C GLY A 21 -11.51 15.99 2.57
N VAL A 22 -11.12 15.05 3.45
CA VAL A 22 -9.82 15.07 4.14
C VAL A 22 -8.69 14.82 3.12
N PRO A 23 -7.68 15.71 3.03
CA PRO A 23 -6.54 15.49 2.13
C PRO A 23 -5.83 14.16 2.44
N PRO A 24 -5.44 13.39 1.42
CA PRO A 24 -4.70 12.17 1.64
C PRO A 24 -3.30 12.45 2.17
N GLN A 25 -2.79 11.54 2.98
CA GLN A 25 -1.37 11.54 3.31
C GLN A 25 -0.59 11.02 2.09
N LEU A 26 0.29 11.86 1.55
CA LEU A 26 1.12 11.52 0.40
C LEU A 26 2.46 10.98 0.87
N VAL A 27 2.83 9.78 0.41
CA VAL A 27 4.07 9.10 0.79
C VAL A 27 4.93 8.92 -0.45
N PRO A 28 5.89 9.84 -0.70
CA PRO A 28 6.81 9.70 -1.81
C PRO A 28 7.83 8.60 -1.53
N VAL A 29 8.19 7.85 -2.57
CA VAL A 29 9.28 6.86 -2.53
C VAL A 29 10.27 7.10 -3.65
N SER A 30 11.53 6.74 -3.44
CA SER A 30 12.56 6.81 -4.47
C SER A 30 12.30 5.74 -5.53
N SER A 31 12.40 6.13 -6.80
CA SER A 31 12.24 5.22 -7.95
C SER A 31 13.11 5.71 -9.09
N PRO A 32 14.44 5.51 -8.99
CA PRO A 32 15.40 6.04 -9.96
C PRO A 32 15.19 5.44 -11.36
N HIS A 33 14.77 4.17 -11.46
CA HIS A 33 14.50 3.53 -12.75
C HIS A 33 13.03 3.67 -13.19
N GLY A 34 12.18 4.24 -12.34
CA GLY A 34 10.78 4.54 -12.66
C GLY A 34 9.86 3.32 -12.62
N TYR A 35 10.26 2.23 -11.96
CA TYR A 35 9.41 1.06 -11.76
C TYR A 35 8.17 1.39 -10.91
N VAL A 36 8.33 2.28 -9.93
CA VAL A 36 7.21 2.74 -9.11
C VAL A 36 6.44 3.82 -9.89
N SER A 37 5.13 3.61 -10.06
CA SER A 37 4.23 4.61 -10.66
C SER A 37 4.16 5.90 -9.82
N SER A 38 3.82 7.03 -10.46
CA SER A 38 3.68 8.33 -9.76
C SER A 38 2.72 8.22 -8.57
N THR A 39 1.58 7.58 -8.80
CA THR A 39 0.69 7.02 -7.79
C THR A 39 0.66 5.51 -8.04
N HIS A 40 1.03 4.71 -7.03
CA HIS A 40 1.22 3.27 -7.15
C HIS A 40 0.19 2.51 -6.32
N LEU A 41 0.08 2.85 -5.03
CA LEU A 41 -0.85 2.24 -4.10
C LEU A 41 -1.71 3.31 -3.42
N ARG A 42 -2.94 2.93 -3.07
CA ARG A 42 -3.78 3.67 -2.15
C ARG A 42 -4.14 2.77 -0.98
N PHE A 43 -4.03 3.28 0.22
CA PHE A 43 -4.44 2.59 1.44
C PHE A 43 -5.60 3.32 2.08
N SER A 44 -6.58 2.55 2.55
CA SER A 44 -7.72 3.05 3.32
C SER A 44 -7.96 2.15 4.53
N VAL A 45 -8.75 2.63 5.46
CA VAL A 45 -9.28 1.83 6.57
C VAL A 45 -10.79 1.82 6.43
N GLU A 46 -11.37 0.62 6.35
CA GLU A 46 -12.81 0.39 6.28
C GLU A 46 -13.15 -0.73 7.26
N ASP A 47 -14.15 -0.53 8.12
CA ASP A 47 -14.62 -1.53 9.09
C ASP A 47 -13.49 -2.23 9.88
N GLU A 48 -12.51 -1.46 10.39
CA GLU A 48 -11.31 -1.94 11.11
C GLU A 48 -10.29 -2.73 10.25
N HIS A 49 -10.48 -2.81 8.93
CA HIS A 49 -9.58 -3.47 8.01
C HIS A 49 -8.71 -2.45 7.26
N LEU A 50 -7.39 -2.69 7.25
CA LEU A 50 -6.48 -1.99 6.34
C LEU A 50 -6.66 -2.56 4.94
N LEU A 51 -7.07 -1.72 4.00
CA LEU A 51 -7.23 -2.09 2.59
C LEU A 51 -6.14 -1.45 1.73
N VAL A 52 -5.81 -2.10 0.62
CA VAL A 52 -4.96 -1.53 -0.43
C VAL A 52 -5.60 -1.66 -1.81
N GLU A 53 -5.50 -0.61 -2.62
CA GLU A 53 -5.81 -0.62 -4.04
C GLU A 53 -4.51 -0.47 -4.84
N ASP A 54 -4.19 -1.43 -5.70
CA ASP A 54 -3.09 -1.30 -6.67
C ASP A 54 -3.58 -0.53 -7.92
N VAL A 55 -3.08 0.69 -8.08
CA VAL A 55 -3.40 1.56 -9.22
C VAL A 55 -2.20 1.79 -10.12
N SER A 56 -1.15 1.00 -9.93
CA SER A 56 0.09 1.10 -10.68
C SER A 56 -0.04 0.56 -12.11
N ARG A 57 0.93 0.92 -12.94
CA ARG A 57 1.07 0.37 -14.30
C ARG A 57 1.75 -0.99 -14.33
N ASN A 58 2.71 -1.20 -13.44
CA ASN A 58 3.58 -2.38 -13.48
C ASN A 58 3.08 -3.51 -12.56
N GLY A 59 2.15 -3.21 -11.65
CA GLY A 59 1.62 -4.13 -10.65
C GLY A 59 2.48 -4.25 -9.41
N THR A 60 1.87 -4.72 -8.33
CA THR A 60 2.48 -4.96 -7.02
C THR A 60 2.47 -6.45 -6.70
N LEU A 61 3.56 -6.96 -6.12
CA LEU A 61 3.60 -8.31 -5.54
C LEU A 61 3.34 -8.25 -4.04
N LEU A 62 2.62 -9.25 -3.54
CA LEU A 62 2.34 -9.50 -2.13
C LEU A 62 3.08 -10.77 -1.69
N GLU A 63 3.94 -10.62 -0.71
CA GLU A 63 4.59 -11.69 0.02
C GLU A 63 3.92 -11.80 1.40
N ARG A 64 3.48 -12.99 1.80
CA ARG A 64 2.89 -13.23 3.12
C ARG A 64 4.00 -13.59 4.10
N THR A 65 4.07 -12.90 5.24
CA THR A 65 5.11 -13.20 6.24
C THR A 65 4.93 -14.62 6.77
N GLY A 66 6.04 -15.36 6.82
CA GLY A 66 6.07 -16.71 7.38
C GLY A 66 5.51 -17.80 6.45
N SER A 67 5.21 -17.50 5.19
CA SER A 67 4.85 -18.49 4.19
C SER A 67 6.01 -18.79 3.24
N ASP A 68 6.21 -20.06 2.89
CA ASP A 68 7.11 -20.47 1.79
C ASP A 68 6.46 -20.32 0.39
N GLU A 69 5.32 -19.63 0.31
CA GLU A 69 4.62 -19.38 -0.94
C GLU A 69 5.35 -18.34 -1.79
N GLU A 70 5.34 -18.52 -3.11
CA GLU A 70 5.83 -17.49 -4.03
C GLU A 70 5.00 -16.20 -3.92
N PRO A 71 5.63 -15.00 -4.00
CA PRO A 71 4.90 -13.74 -4.00
C PRO A 71 3.82 -13.69 -5.08
N GLN A 72 2.61 -13.31 -4.69
CA GLN A 72 1.46 -13.27 -5.57
C GLN A 72 1.17 -11.85 -6.03
N ARG A 73 0.73 -11.69 -7.27
CA ARG A 73 0.34 -10.36 -7.78
C ARG A 73 -0.98 -9.91 -7.15
N LEU A 74 -1.02 -8.66 -6.66
CA LEU A 74 -2.26 -8.05 -6.21
C LEU A 74 -3.22 -7.84 -7.39
N PRO A 75 -4.55 -7.96 -7.17
CA PRO A 75 -5.52 -7.61 -8.19
C PRO A 75 -5.47 -6.11 -8.47
N ALA A 76 -5.31 -5.74 -9.74
CA ALA A 76 -5.26 -4.35 -10.14
C ALA A 76 -6.63 -3.67 -9.98
N ARG A 77 -6.64 -2.46 -9.41
CA ARG A 77 -7.81 -1.58 -9.26
C ARG A 77 -8.95 -2.23 -8.47
N GLN A 78 -8.62 -3.14 -7.56
CA GLN A 78 -9.54 -3.76 -6.63
C GLN A 78 -9.02 -3.57 -5.20
N LEU A 79 -9.93 -3.33 -4.27
CA LEU A 79 -9.59 -3.31 -2.84
C LEU A 79 -9.20 -4.71 -2.38
N PHE A 80 -8.03 -4.81 -1.76
CA PHE A 80 -7.50 -6.03 -1.19
C PHE A 80 -7.22 -5.83 0.31
N PRO A 81 -7.72 -6.70 1.20
CA PRO A 81 -7.47 -6.59 2.63
C PRO A 81 -6.05 -7.02 2.99
N LEU A 82 -5.35 -6.18 3.75
CA LEU A 82 -4.02 -6.45 4.25
C LEU A 82 -4.06 -7.03 5.67
N LEU A 83 -3.19 -7.99 5.93
CA LEU A 83 -2.99 -8.59 7.23
C LEU A 83 -1.64 -8.17 7.79
N ASP A 84 -1.47 -8.34 9.11
CA ASP A 84 -0.21 -8.10 9.78
C ASP A 84 0.92 -8.92 9.14
N GLY A 85 2.08 -8.28 8.95
CA GLY A 85 3.23 -8.89 8.29
C GLY A 85 3.12 -8.99 6.76
N HIS A 86 2.02 -8.64 6.10
CA HIS A 86 2.02 -8.58 4.63
C HIS A 86 3.11 -7.65 4.11
N LYS A 87 3.84 -8.07 3.09
CA LYS A 87 4.90 -7.28 2.45
C LYS A 87 4.56 -7.04 0.99
N LEU A 88 4.47 -5.76 0.62
CA LEU A 88 4.18 -5.31 -0.73
C LEU A 88 5.48 -4.92 -1.43
N ILE A 89 5.69 -5.40 -2.64
CA ILE A 89 6.89 -5.17 -3.45
C ILE A 89 6.49 -4.41 -4.71
N LEU A 90 6.99 -3.17 -4.83
CA LEU A 90 6.58 -2.22 -5.87
C LEU A 90 7.61 -2.08 -7.01
N GLY A 91 8.82 -2.63 -6.82
CA GLY A 91 9.98 -2.43 -7.70
C GLY A 91 10.91 -1.31 -7.21
N ASP A 92 12.08 -1.14 -7.85
CA ASP A 92 13.14 -0.22 -7.38
C ASP A 92 13.57 -0.47 -5.92
N ASP A 93 13.59 -1.74 -5.50
CA ASP A 93 13.82 -2.17 -4.10
C ASP A 93 12.87 -1.54 -3.08
N VAL A 94 11.75 -0.96 -3.54
CA VAL A 94 10.73 -0.41 -2.66
C VAL A 94 9.82 -1.54 -2.19
N THR A 95 9.85 -1.74 -0.87
CA THR A 95 8.93 -2.64 -0.17
C THR A 95 8.20 -1.93 0.95
N ILE A 96 6.96 -2.33 1.20
CA ILE A 96 6.14 -1.87 2.32
C ILE A 96 5.76 -3.08 3.17
N THR A 97 6.09 -3.05 4.46
CA THR A 97 5.65 -4.07 5.41
C THR A 97 4.50 -3.52 6.23
N VAL A 98 3.44 -4.30 6.33
CA VAL A 98 2.25 -3.99 7.12
C VAL A 98 2.51 -4.40 8.57
N ALA A 99 2.28 -3.46 9.48
CA ALA A 99 2.24 -3.70 10.91
C ALA A 99 0.88 -3.22 11.42
N LEU A 100 0.03 -4.15 11.85
CA LEU A 100 -1.26 -3.82 12.44
C LEU A 100 -1.07 -3.71 13.96
N ALA A 101 -1.26 -2.52 14.50
CA ALA A 101 -1.36 -2.35 15.95
C ALA A 101 -2.69 -3.00 16.39
N GLY A 102 -2.62 -4.19 16.98
CA GLY A 102 -3.80 -4.82 17.54
C GLY A 102 -4.51 -3.87 18.50
N VAL A 103 -5.82 -3.70 18.36
CA VAL A 103 -6.62 -3.09 19.43
C VAL A 103 -6.44 -4.00 20.64
N ALA A 104 -5.64 -3.56 21.62
CA ALA A 104 -5.58 -4.23 22.90
C ALA A 104 -7.01 -4.24 23.45
N ARG A 105 -7.68 -5.40 23.39
CA ARG A 105 -8.89 -5.62 24.16
C ARG A 105 -8.45 -5.68 25.62
N GLY A 106 -8.49 -4.53 26.28
CA GLY A 106 -8.54 -4.44 27.74
C GLY A 106 -9.86 -4.96 28.27
#